data_AF-A0AAP0AUU2-F1
#
_entry.id   AF-A0AAP0AUU2-F1
#
_cell.length_a   1.000
_cell.length_b   1.000
_cell.length_c   1.000
_cell.angle_alpha   90.00
_cell.angle_beta   90.00
_cell.angle_gamma   90.00
#
_symmetry.space_group_name_H-M   'P 1'
#
loop_
_entity.id
_entity.type
_entity.pdbx_description
1 polymer ?
#
loop_
_entity_poly.entity_id
_entity_poly.type
_entity_poly.pdbx_seq_one_letter_code
_entity_poly.pdbx_strand_id
1 'polypeptide(L)'
;MAGRVIEEIIFGPAKVTSGASSDIKMATQMVVAMVTNWGLSEVIGPVYHGIANEDLYTHSRGGEHNHMSPHTAELIDKEVKRIIEQGYNFAKNILTQHVEQLHLLAKMLIKHETLTGQQIKNLLISMLSQDIFNLLTR
;
A
#
# COMPACT_ATOMS: atom_id res chain seq x y z
N MET A 1 -1.96 3.05 -0.60
CA MET A 1 -1.58 2.48 -1.91
C MET A 1 -2.71 1.66 -2.57
N ALA A 2 -3.76 1.26 -1.85
CA ALA A 2 -4.82 0.41 -2.41
C ALA A 2 -5.62 1.07 -3.54
N GLY A 3 -5.85 2.39 -3.49
CA GLY A 3 -6.55 3.11 -4.57
C GLY A 3 -5.83 2.99 -5.92
N ARG A 4 -4.51 3.17 -5.93
CA ARG A 4 -3.64 2.98 -7.11
C ARG A 4 -3.74 1.57 -7.70
N VAL A 5 -3.81 0.57 -6.82
CA VAL A 5 -3.92 -0.84 -7.22
C VAL A 5 -5.29 -1.12 -7.84
N ILE A 6 -6.36 -0.60 -7.23
CA ILE A 6 -7.73 -0.71 -7.76
C ILE A 6 -7.82 -0.10 -9.15
N GLU A 7 -7.31 1.12 -9.34
CA GLU A 7 -7.33 1.78 -10.65
C GLU A 7 -6.62 0.93 -11.72
N GLU A 8 -5.50 0.30 -11.38
CA GLU A 8 -4.78 -0.58 -12.31
C GLU A 8 -5.57 -1.84 -12.64
N ILE A 9 -6.17 -2.49 -11.64
CA ILE A 9 -6.97 -3.71 -11.84
C ILE A 9 -8.18 -3.43 -12.74
N ILE A 10 -8.87 -2.31 -12.51
CA ILE A 10 -10.15 -2.00 -13.18
C ILE A 10 -9.95 -1.30 -14.52
N PHE A 11 -8.99 -0.37 -14.61
CA PHE A 11 -8.82 0.51 -15.78
C PHE A 11 -7.53 0.26 -16.57
N GLY A 12 -6.63 -0.57 -16.03
CA GLY A 12 -5.33 -0.86 -16.62
C GLY A 12 -4.24 0.17 -16.25
N PRO A 13 -2.96 -0.18 -16.45
CA PRO A 13 -1.82 0.63 -16.00
C PRO A 13 -1.74 2.01 -16.66
N ALA A 14 -2.32 2.19 -17.84
CA ALA A 14 -2.32 3.46 -18.57
C ALA A 14 -3.33 4.49 -18.01
N LYS A 15 -4.28 4.07 -17.17
CA LYS A 15 -5.38 4.91 -16.65
C LYS A 15 -5.25 5.23 -15.16
N VAL A 16 -4.05 5.07 -14.66
CA VAL A 16 -3.66 5.36 -13.30
C VAL A 16 -3.60 6.86 -13.08
N THR A 17 -4.13 7.32 -11.95
CA THR A 17 -4.20 8.75 -11.61
C THR A 17 -3.19 9.15 -10.54
N SER A 18 -3.03 10.46 -10.35
CA SER A 18 -2.22 11.05 -9.27
C SER A 18 -2.90 11.02 -7.90
N GLY A 19 -4.14 10.49 -7.81
CA GLY A 19 -4.96 10.51 -6.59
C GLY A 19 -4.35 9.71 -5.43
N ALA A 20 -3.47 8.74 -5.72
CA ALA A 20 -2.79 7.93 -4.72
C ALA A 20 -1.39 8.46 -4.32
N SER A 21 -1.06 9.71 -4.65
CA SER A 21 0.26 10.29 -4.37
C SER A 21 0.56 10.40 -2.87
N SER A 22 -0.42 10.81 -2.05
CA SER A 22 -0.31 10.90 -0.59
C SER A 22 -0.06 9.53 0.05
N ASP A 23 -0.80 8.53 -0.43
CA ASP A 23 -0.68 7.12 -0.05
C ASP A 23 0.73 6.56 -0.30
N ILE A 24 1.31 6.85 -1.46
CA ILE A 24 2.67 6.41 -1.82
C ILE A 24 3.70 7.12 -0.94
N LYS A 25 3.55 8.44 -0.74
CA LYS A 25 4.42 9.22 0.13
C LYS A 25 4.43 8.67 1.55
N MET A 26 3.25 8.46 2.14
CA MET A 26 3.13 7.95 3.51
C MET A 26 3.71 6.55 3.66
N ALA A 27 3.42 5.64 2.72
CA ALA A 27 3.99 4.30 2.72
C ALA A 27 5.52 4.34 2.63
N THR A 28 6.07 5.19 1.74
CA THR A 28 7.52 5.32 1.56
C THR A 28 8.20 5.85 2.81
N GLN A 29 7.67 6.91 3.42
CA GLN A 29 8.23 7.48 4.66
C GLN A 29 8.21 6.47 5.81
N MET A 30 7.11 5.72 5.95
CA MET A 30 7.01 4.67 6.95
C MET A 30 8.07 3.59 6.75
N VAL A 31 8.21 3.08 5.52
CA VAL A 31 9.18 2.02 5.21
C VAL A 31 10.61 2.50 5.40
N VAL A 32 10.93 3.75 5.03
CA VAL A 32 12.26 4.30 5.30
C VAL A 32 12.53 4.32 6.79
N ALA A 33 11.61 4.83 7.61
CA ALA A 33 11.77 4.80 9.07
C ALA A 33 11.91 3.36 9.62
N MET A 34 11.17 2.39 9.07
CA MET A 34 11.31 0.97 9.44
C MET A 34 12.74 0.46 9.19
N VAL A 35 13.30 0.76 8.02
CA VAL A 35 14.61 0.28 7.58
C VAL A 35 15.74 1.03 8.29
N THR A 36 15.61 2.34 8.48
CA THR A 36 16.73 3.21 8.88
C THR A 36 16.72 3.54 10.37
N ASN A 37 15.56 3.58 11.02
CA ASN A 37 15.42 4.11 12.37
C ASN A 37 14.90 3.07 13.37
N TRP A 38 14.11 2.09 12.91
CA TRP A 38 13.50 1.08 13.79
C TRP A 38 14.19 -0.28 13.73
N GLY A 39 15.16 -0.46 12.82
CA GLY A 39 15.92 -1.70 12.74
C GLY A 39 15.10 -2.89 12.25
N LEU A 40 14.06 -2.67 11.43
CA LEU A 40 13.12 -3.69 10.98
C LEU A 40 13.49 -4.31 9.63
N SER A 41 14.70 -4.07 9.13
CA SER A 41 15.26 -4.80 7.99
C SER A 41 16.29 -5.81 8.48
N GLU A 42 16.16 -7.07 8.08
CA GLU A 42 17.17 -8.10 8.36
C GLU A 42 18.49 -7.83 7.62
N VAL A 43 18.43 -7.15 6.47
CA VAL A 43 19.61 -6.83 5.65
C VAL A 43 20.42 -5.70 6.27
N ILE A 44 19.76 -4.66 6.78
CA ILE A 44 20.42 -3.53 7.45
C ILE A 44 20.75 -3.87 8.91
N GLY A 45 19.89 -4.66 9.55
CA GLY A 45 19.99 -5.03 10.96
C GLY A 45 19.44 -3.95 11.90
N PRO A 46 19.55 -4.17 13.23
CA PRO A 46 18.99 -3.29 14.25
C PRO A 46 19.88 -2.05 14.51
N VAL A 47 20.10 -1.23 13.49
CA VAL A 47 20.94 -0.02 13.55
C VAL A 47 20.07 1.23 13.37
N TYR A 48 20.39 2.27 14.14
CA TYR A 48 19.77 3.59 14.01
C TYR A 48 20.64 4.49 13.13
N HIS A 49 20.13 4.87 11.96
CA HIS A 49 20.75 5.76 10.99
C HIS A 49 20.24 7.20 11.06
N GLY A 50 19.24 7.51 11.90
CA GLY A 50 18.76 8.87 12.16
C GLY A 50 18.38 9.69 10.92
N ILE A 51 17.82 9.04 9.88
CA ILE A 51 17.38 9.71 8.66
C ILE A 51 16.02 10.34 8.92
N ALA A 52 15.91 11.66 8.76
CA ALA A 52 14.65 12.37 8.94
C ALA A 52 13.73 12.16 7.72
N ASN A 53 12.42 12.06 7.96
CA ASN A 53 11.42 11.89 6.91
C ASN A 53 11.32 13.08 5.92
N GLU A 54 11.88 14.24 6.29
CA GLU A 54 11.97 15.44 5.46
C GLU A 54 13.18 15.42 4.51
N ASP A 55 14.24 14.67 4.84
CA ASP A 55 15.45 14.56 4.03
C ASP A 55 15.24 13.68 2.79
N LEU A 56 14.21 12.84 2.79
CA LEU A 56 13.81 11.96 1.68
C LEU A 56 13.57 12.66 0.34
N TYR A 57 13.28 13.97 0.37
CA TYR A 57 12.98 14.77 -0.82
C TYR A 57 14.06 15.82 -1.13
N THR A 58 14.98 16.04 -0.20
CA THR A 58 15.95 17.13 -0.29
C THR A 58 17.30 16.55 -0.69
N HIS A 59 17.53 16.42 -2.00
CA HIS A 59 18.82 15.98 -2.57
C HIS A 59 19.93 17.05 -2.45
N SER A 60 19.82 18.02 -1.54
CA SER A 60 20.80 19.09 -1.39
C SER A 60 20.96 19.60 0.04
N ARG A 61 22.06 19.13 0.66
CA ARG A 61 23.06 19.87 1.43
C ARG A 61 22.55 20.74 2.60
N GLY A 62 22.73 20.27 3.83
CA GLY A 62 22.81 21.18 4.98
C GLY A 62 22.74 20.57 6.39
N GLY A 63 22.02 19.46 6.58
CA GLY A 63 21.96 18.75 7.87
C GLY A 63 23.18 17.85 8.06
N GLU A 64 23.67 17.75 9.29
CA GLU A 64 24.81 16.89 9.69
C GLU A 64 24.74 15.54 8.98
N HIS A 65 25.65 15.32 8.03
CA HIS A 65 25.67 14.10 7.26
C HIS A 65 26.03 12.97 8.22
N ASN A 66 25.05 12.11 8.52
CA ASN A 66 25.35 10.76 8.94
C ASN A 66 26.36 10.20 7.95
N HIS A 67 27.50 9.73 8.45
CA HIS A 67 28.59 9.14 7.67
C HIS A 67 28.16 7.78 7.11
N MET A 68 27.09 7.75 6.33
CA MET A 68 26.54 6.56 5.71
C MET A 68 27.36 6.24 4.47
N SER A 69 27.86 5.01 4.41
CA SER A 69 28.60 4.57 3.22
C SER A 69 27.67 4.50 2.01
N PRO A 70 28.18 4.73 0.78
CA PRO A 70 27.38 4.56 -0.45
C PRO A 70 26.76 3.17 -0.56
N HIS A 71 27.48 2.14 -0.09
CA HIS A 71 26.99 0.77 -0.08
C HIS A 71 25.78 0.59 0.85
N THR A 72 25.83 1.17 2.06
CA THR A 72 24.71 1.14 3.01
C THR A 72 23.49 1.88 2.45
N ALA A 73 23.69 3.04 1.82
CA ALA A 73 22.61 3.79 1.19
C ALA A 73 21.93 2.96 0.07
N GLU A 74 22.72 2.30 -0.78
CA GLU A 74 22.21 1.42 -1.83
C GLU A 74 21.40 0.24 -1.25
N LEU A 75 21.87 -0.35 -0.14
CA LEU A 75 21.13 -1.42 0.55
C LEU A 75 19.80 -0.93 1.12
N ILE A 76 19.77 0.27 1.71
CA ILE A 76 18.54 0.90 2.22
C ILE A 76 17.55 1.12 1.07
N ASP A 77 17.98 1.70 -0.05
CA ASP A 77 17.11 1.94 -1.20
C ASP A 77 16.50 0.63 -1.74
N LYS A 78 17.31 -0.43 -1.80
CA LYS A 78 16.84 -1.77 -2.21
C LYS A 78 15.80 -2.33 -1.25
N GLU A 79 16.03 -2.23 0.06
CA GLU A 79 15.10 -2.73 1.08
C GLU A 79 13.80 -1.94 1.08
N VAL A 80 13.86 -0.62 0.96
CA VAL A 80 12.68 0.24 0.87
C VAL A 80 11.83 -0.15 -0.34
N LYS A 81 12.45 -0.26 -1.52
CA LYS A 81 11.78 -0.68 -2.74
C LYS A 81 11.15 -2.07 -2.58
N ARG A 82 11.91 -3.04 -2.05
CA ARG A 82 11.43 -4.41 -1.82
C ARG A 82 10.19 -4.45 -0.95
N ILE A 83 10.18 -3.75 0.18
CA ILE A 83 9.05 -3.77 1.13
C ILE A 83 7.81 -3.10 0.51
N ILE A 84 7.98 -1.97 -0.18
CA ILE A 84 6.88 -1.28 -0.87
C ILE A 84 6.29 -2.16 -1.97
N GLU A 85 7.12 -2.81 -2.79
CA GLU A 85 6.68 -3.72 -3.85
C GLU A 85 5.95 -4.94 -3.29
N GLN A 86 6.42 -5.50 -2.16
CA GLN A 86 5.72 -6.59 -1.48
C GLN A 86 4.34 -6.16 -0.99
N GLY A 87 4.23 -4.99 -0.35
CA GLY A 87 2.95 -4.43 0.08
C GLY A 87 2.00 -4.16 -1.10
N TYR A 88 2.53 -3.63 -2.21
CA TYR A 88 1.77 -3.42 -3.44
C TYR A 88 1.23 -4.74 -4.00
N ASN A 89 2.08 -5.75 -4.15
CA ASN A 89 1.72 -7.06 -4.69
C ASN A 89 0.72 -7.79 -3.78
N PHE A 90 0.90 -7.68 -2.47
CA PHE A 90 -0.04 -8.22 -1.49
C PHE A 90 -1.43 -7.59 -1.63
N ALA A 91 -1.49 -6.25 -1.68
CA ALA A 91 -2.75 -5.54 -1.92
C ALA A 91 -3.38 -5.93 -3.26
N LYS A 92 -2.57 -6.04 -4.33
CA LYS A 92 -3.03 -6.47 -5.65
C LYS A 92 -3.62 -7.87 -5.63
N ASN A 93 -2.99 -8.82 -4.94
CA ASN A 93 -3.52 -10.17 -4.80
C ASN A 93 -4.89 -10.16 -4.11
N ILE A 94 -5.00 -9.53 -2.94
CA ILE A 94 -6.26 -9.44 -2.18
C ILE A 94 -7.37 -8.79 -3.01
N LEU A 95 -7.07 -7.64 -3.63
CA LEU A 95 -8.07 -6.89 -4.40
C LEU A 95 -8.50 -7.63 -5.67
N THR A 96 -7.60 -8.40 -6.28
CA THR A 96 -7.95 -9.26 -7.42
C THR A 96 -8.83 -10.43 -6.98
N GLN A 97 -8.51 -11.07 -5.85
CA GLN A 97 -9.32 -12.16 -5.29
C GLN A 97 -10.73 -11.71 -4.89
N HIS A 98 -10.90 -10.43 -4.53
CA HIS A 98 -12.15 -9.86 -4.07
C HIS A 98 -12.72 -8.78 -5.01
N VAL A 99 -12.48 -8.92 -6.33
CA VAL A 99 -12.88 -7.90 -7.31
C VAL A 99 -14.41 -7.75 -7.40
N GLU A 100 -15.16 -8.83 -7.22
CA GLU A 100 -16.63 -8.80 -7.24
C GLU A 100 -17.20 -8.02 -6.05
N GLN A 101 -16.62 -8.20 -4.87
CA GLN A 101 -16.95 -7.42 -3.67
C GLN A 101 -16.63 -5.93 -3.87
N LEU A 102 -15.51 -5.62 -4.52
CA LEU A 102 -15.13 -4.25 -4.85
C LEU A 102 -16.17 -3.60 -5.79
N HIS A 103 -16.60 -4.32 -6.83
CA HIS A 103 -17.65 -3.84 -7.73
C HIS A 103 -18.99 -3.63 -7.01
N LEU A 104 -19.36 -4.52 -6.08
CA LEU A 104 -20.56 -4.36 -5.26
C LEU A 104 -20.49 -3.09 -4.41
N LEU A 105 -19.38 -2.88 -3.69
CA LEU A 105 -19.19 -1.69 -2.85
C LEU A 105 -19.21 -0.41 -3.69
N ALA A 106 -18.56 -0.40 -4.86
CA ALA A 106 -18.58 0.73 -5.78
C ALA A 106 -20.00 1.07 -6.25
N LYS A 107 -20.79 0.07 -6.66
CA LYS A 107 -22.21 0.26 -7.05
C LYS A 107 -23.04 0.85 -5.91
N MET A 108 -22.82 0.36 -4.69
CA MET A 108 -23.55 0.85 -3.51
C MET A 108 -23.14 2.28 -3.15
N LEU A 109 -21.86 2.63 -3.24
CA LEU A 109 -21.38 4.00 -3.03
C LEU A 109 -21.89 4.97 -4.10
N ILE A 110 -22.02 4.54 -5.36
CA ILE A 110 -22.65 5.38 -6.41
C ILE A 110 -24.12 5.69 -6.04
N LYS A 111 -24.84 4.72 -5.46
CA LYS A 111 -26.25 4.90 -5.11
C LYS A 111 -26.48 5.70 -3.83
N HIS A 112 -25.60 5.54 -2.85
CA HIS A 112 -25.81 6.05 -1.48
C HIS A 112 -24.81 7.11 -1.04
N GLU A 113 -23.77 7.38 -1.85
CA GLU A 113 -22.63 8.28 -1.61
C GLU A 113 -21.74 7.90 -0.42
N THR A 114 -22.33 7.49 0.70
CA THR A 114 -21.65 7.07 1.93
C THR A 114 -22.19 5.73 2.41
N LEU A 115 -21.30 4.88 2.91
CA LEU A 115 -21.64 3.65 3.61
C LEU A 115 -20.95 3.63 4.97
N THR A 116 -21.70 3.27 6.01
CA THR A 116 -21.13 2.99 7.33
C THR A 116 -20.38 1.65 7.32
N GLY A 117 -19.44 1.49 8.24
CA GLY A 117 -18.71 0.22 8.40
C GLY A 117 -19.63 -0.99 8.62
N GLN A 118 -20.77 -0.82 9.29
CA GLN A 118 -21.73 -1.90 9.48
C GLN A 118 -22.45 -2.26 8.17
N GLN A 119 -22.83 -1.27 7.36
CA GLN A 119 -23.43 -1.52 6.05
C GLN A 119 -22.46 -2.26 5.13
N ILE A 120 -21.17 -1.85 5.12
CA ILE A 120 -20.12 -2.53 4.36
C ILE A 120 -20.01 -4.00 4.78
N LYS A 121 -19.89 -4.28 6.09
CA LYS A 121 -19.82 -5.66 6.60
C LYS A 121 -21.01 -6.50 6.18
N ASN A 122 -22.22 -5.97 6.35
CA ASN A 122 -23.45 -6.68 6.00
C ASN A 122 -23.51 -6.99 4.50
N LEU A 123 -23.11 -6.06 3.63
CA LEU A 123 -23.04 -6.26 2.17
C LEU A 123 -22.06 -7.35 1.78
N LEU A 124 -20.89 -7.40 2.42
CA LEU A 124 -19.87 -8.41 2.15
C LEU A 124 -20.32 -9.81 2.63
N ILE A 125 -20.99 -9.91 3.78
CA ILE A 125 -21.52 -11.17 4.32
C ILE A 125 -22.68 -11.71 3.47
N SER A 126 -23.58 -10.84 3.00
CA SER A 126 -24.70 -11.29 2.18
C SER A 126 -24.23 -11.91 0.87
N MET A 127 -23.15 -11.37 0.28
CA MET A 127 -22.54 -11.92 -0.93
C MET A 127 -21.97 -13.32 -0.71
N LEU A 128 -21.20 -13.53 0.36
CA LEU A 128 -20.66 -14.85 0.73
C LEU A 128 -21.77 -15.88 0.95
N SER A 129 -22.87 -15.47 1.59
CA SER A 129 -24.02 -16.34 1.84
C SER A 129 -24.69 -16.79 0.53
N GLN A 130 -24.75 -15.89 -0.45
CA GLN A 130 -25.33 -16.15 -1.76
C GLN A 130 -24.44 -17.03 -2.63
N ASP A 131 -23.11 -16.86 -2.54
CA ASP A 131 -22.15 -17.75 -3.21
C ASP A 131 -22.25 -19.18 -2.67
N ILE A 132 -22.35 -19.36 -1.35
CA ILE A 132 -22.55 -20.68 -0.73
C ILE A 132 -23.89 -21.29 -1.19
N PHE A 133 -24.98 -20.51 -1.17
CA PHE A 133 -26.28 -20.98 -1.64
C PHE A 133 -26.24 -21.44 -3.11
N ASN A 134 -25.58 -20.67 -3.99
CA ASN A 134 -25.41 -21.00 -5.40
C ASN A 134 -24.55 -22.26 -5.61
N LEU A 135 -23.57 -22.51 -4.72
CA LEU A 135 -22.73 -23.70 -4.76
C LEU A 135 -23.49 -24.96 -4.32
N LEU A 136 -24.43 -24.83 -3.37
CA LEU A 136 -25.22 -25.94 -2.83
C LEU A 136 -26.45 -26.29 -3.69
N THR A 137 -26.83 -25.42 -4.63
CA THR A 137 -28.01 -25.59 -5.51
C THR A 137 -27.64 -25.95 -6.95
N ARG A 138 -26.35 -26.18 -7.23
CA ARG A 138 -25.81 -26.77 -8.45
C ARG A 138 -25.40 -28.22 -8.21
#